data_AF-A0AAD6TDQ4-F1
#
_entry.id   AF-A0AAD6TDQ4-F1
#
_cell.length_a   1.000
_cell.length_b   1.000
_cell.length_c   1.000
_cell.angle_alpha   90.00
_cell.angle_beta   90.00
_cell.angle_gamma   90.00
#
_symmetry.space_group_name_H-M   'P 1'
#
loop_
_entity.id
_entity.type
_entity.pdbx_description
1 polymer ?
#
loop_
_entity_poly.entity_id
_entity_poly.type
_entity_poly.pdbx_seq_one_letter_code
_entity_poly.pdbx_strand_id
1 'polypeptide(L)'
;MATLDAQRTHAANLDIQILALERSLTVLRAQRTMVQERLDSYIYPVLTLPNEIVSEIFIRFVPVYPEGPSLDGIHSPNNLTHICRKWRDIALATPELWRAIQLSIGDDGDIPLERQVHELDAWLNRSRSCPFSIELLLSFYFTEGNFVFSLARAARWEHLKASFRTSRSFIIEGPMPLLRHLANTFYWS
;
A
#
# COMPACT_ATOMS: atom_id res chain seq x y z
N MET A 1 15.92 11.32 -68.79
CA MET A 1 15.29 9.99 -68.92
C MET A 1 15.79 8.99 -67.88
N ALA A 2 17.09 8.93 -67.54
CA ALA A 2 17.63 7.98 -66.54
C ALA A 2 17.08 8.12 -65.10
N THR A 3 16.61 9.30 -64.69
CA THR A 3 16.11 9.59 -63.34
C THR A 3 14.69 9.07 -63.07
N LEU A 4 13.83 9.01 -64.09
CA LEU A 4 12.44 8.56 -63.96
C LEU A 4 12.36 7.05 -63.75
N ASP A 5 13.23 6.30 -64.43
CA ASP A 5 13.29 4.84 -64.36
C ASP A 5 13.88 4.34 -63.02
N ALA A 6 14.87 5.07 -62.49
CA ALA A 6 15.40 4.86 -61.15
C ALA A 6 14.33 5.10 -60.07
N GLN A 7 13.49 6.14 -60.21
CA GLN A 7 12.38 6.38 -59.29
C GLN A 7 11.30 5.30 -59.36
N ARG A 8 10.97 4.78 -60.56
CA ARG A 8 10.02 3.66 -60.71
C ARG A 8 10.53 2.39 -60.06
N THR A 9 11.80 2.07 -60.23
CA THR A 9 12.44 0.91 -59.58
C THR A 9 12.42 1.05 -58.06
N HIS A 10 12.66 2.26 -57.54
CA HIS A 10 12.61 2.52 -56.10
C HIS A 10 11.19 2.39 -55.54
N ALA A 11 10.17 2.94 -56.23
CA ALA A 11 8.78 2.80 -55.84
C ALA A 11 8.33 1.32 -55.80
N ALA A 12 8.67 0.55 -56.84
CA ALA A 12 8.36 -0.89 -56.87
C ALA A 12 9.03 -1.67 -55.73
N ASN A 13 10.25 -1.28 -55.33
CA ASN A 13 10.93 -1.87 -54.18
C ASN A 13 10.22 -1.53 -52.86
N LEU A 14 9.79 -0.27 -52.69
CA LEU A 14 9.00 0.15 -51.53
C LEU A 14 7.68 -0.61 -51.45
N ASP A 15 6.96 -0.80 -52.56
CA ASP A 15 5.73 -1.58 -52.59
C ASP A 15 5.95 -3.03 -52.15
N ILE A 16 7.04 -3.66 -52.59
CA ILE A 16 7.42 -5.01 -52.15
C ILE A 16 7.71 -5.04 -50.64
N GLN A 17 8.40 -4.04 -50.10
CA GLN A 17 8.68 -3.93 -48.67
C GLN A 17 7.40 -3.69 -47.85
N ILE A 18 6.49 -2.84 -48.32
CA ILE A 18 5.18 -2.61 -47.71
C ILE A 18 4.40 -3.92 -47.63
N LEU A 19 4.30 -4.64 -48.76
CA LEU A 19 3.62 -5.94 -48.80
C LEU A 19 4.24 -6.96 -47.86
N ALA A 20 5.57 -7.00 -47.76
CA ALA A 20 6.28 -7.89 -46.84
C ALA A 20 5.98 -7.53 -45.37
N LEU A 21 5.99 -6.24 -45.03
CA LEU A 21 5.69 -5.76 -43.68
C LEU A 21 4.23 -6.00 -43.30
N GLU A 22 3.27 -5.78 -44.21
CA GLU A 22 1.85 -6.05 -43.99
C GLU A 22 1.59 -7.53 -43.71
N ARG A 23 2.27 -8.44 -44.43
CA ARG A 23 2.22 -9.88 -44.15
C ARG A 23 2.75 -10.19 -42.77
N SER A 24 3.91 -9.63 -42.41
CA SER A 24 4.50 -9.81 -41.08
C SER A 24 3.58 -9.32 -39.97
N LEU A 25 2.97 -8.14 -40.16
CA LEU A 25 2.05 -7.53 -39.22
C LEU A 25 0.77 -8.37 -39.05
N THR A 26 0.28 -8.97 -40.13
CA THR A 26 -0.85 -9.91 -40.09
C THR A 26 -0.53 -11.15 -39.26
N VAL A 27 0.64 -11.75 -39.46
CA VAL A 27 1.11 -12.90 -38.67
C VAL A 27 1.24 -12.53 -37.20
N LEU A 28 1.87 -11.40 -36.87
CA LEU A 28 2.04 -10.95 -35.49
C LEU A 28 0.69 -10.65 -34.80
N ARG A 29 -0.28 -10.08 -35.53
CA ARG A 29 -1.64 -9.88 -35.01
C ARG A 29 -2.35 -11.20 -34.72
N ALA A 30 -2.22 -12.19 -35.59
CA ALA A 30 -2.77 -13.53 -35.36
C ALA A 30 -2.12 -14.20 -34.14
N GLN A 31 -0.79 -14.13 -34.03
CA GLN A 31 -0.07 -14.64 -32.86
C GLN A 31 -0.49 -13.94 -31.57
N ARG A 32 -0.61 -12.60 -31.58
CA ARG A 32 -1.11 -11.83 -30.43
C ARG A 32 -2.51 -12.29 -30.01
N THR A 33 -3.40 -12.50 -30.98
CA THR A 33 -4.78 -12.93 -30.72
C THR A 33 -4.79 -14.31 -30.04
N MET A 34 -4.02 -15.27 -30.56
CA MET A 34 -3.90 -16.60 -29.96
C MET A 34 -3.31 -16.56 -28.53
N VAL A 35 -2.32 -15.70 -28.28
CA VAL A 35 -1.79 -15.50 -26.92
C VAL A 35 -2.84 -14.87 -26.01
N GLN A 36 -3.59 -13.89 -26.50
CA GLN A 36 -4.64 -13.24 -25.73
C GLN A 36 -5.77 -14.21 -25.37
N GLU A 37 -6.24 -15.03 -26.31
CA GLU A 37 -7.24 -16.07 -26.06
C GLU A 37 -6.77 -17.08 -25.01
N ARG A 38 -5.48 -17.47 -25.05
CA ARG A 38 -4.89 -18.30 -24.01
C ARG A 38 -4.89 -17.60 -22.66
N LEU A 39 -4.51 -16.32 -22.61
CA LEU A 39 -4.52 -15.53 -21.37
C LEU A 39 -5.93 -15.40 -20.79
N ASP A 40 -6.92 -15.11 -21.62
CA ASP A 40 -8.32 -14.96 -21.22
C ASP A 40 -8.93 -16.28 -20.74
N SER A 41 -8.40 -17.43 -21.18
CA SER A 41 -8.80 -18.74 -20.66
C SER A 41 -8.34 -19.02 -19.23
N TYR A 42 -7.33 -18.30 -18.73
CA TYR A 42 -6.91 -18.44 -17.33
C TYR A 42 -7.90 -17.72 -16.42
N ILE A 43 -8.61 -18.50 -15.61
CA ILE A 43 -9.37 -17.97 -14.49
C ILE A 43 -8.37 -17.60 -13.41
N TYR A 44 -8.25 -16.32 -13.10
CA TYR A 44 -7.51 -15.83 -11.94
C TYR A 44 -8.47 -15.84 -10.74
N PRO A 45 -8.45 -16.86 -9.86
CA PRO A 45 -9.54 -17.06 -8.89
C PRO A 45 -9.68 -15.88 -7.94
N VAL A 46 -8.57 -15.22 -7.60
CA VAL A 46 -8.59 -14.06 -6.72
C VAL A 46 -9.19 -12.80 -7.36
N LEU A 47 -9.30 -12.76 -8.69
CA LEU A 47 -10.00 -11.70 -9.42
C LEU A 47 -11.48 -12.01 -9.62
N THR A 48 -11.92 -13.26 -9.42
CA THR A 48 -13.33 -13.66 -9.55
C THR A 48 -14.08 -13.72 -8.21
N LEU A 49 -13.36 -13.67 -7.09
CA LEU A 49 -13.98 -13.58 -5.77
C LEU A 49 -14.81 -12.28 -5.60
N PRO A 50 -15.95 -12.35 -4.90
CA PRO A 50 -16.67 -11.18 -4.41
C PRO A 50 -15.79 -10.30 -3.52
N ASN A 51 -16.05 -9.00 -3.51
CA ASN A 51 -15.22 -8.03 -2.78
C ASN A 51 -15.24 -8.29 -1.26
N GLU A 52 -16.33 -8.83 -0.74
CA GLU A 52 -16.52 -9.18 0.67
C GLU A 52 -15.53 -10.30 1.07
N ILE A 53 -15.40 -11.33 0.23
CA ILE A 53 -14.48 -12.45 0.49
C ILE A 53 -13.02 -11.99 0.41
N VAL A 54 -12.69 -11.14 -0.56
CA VAL A 54 -11.34 -10.56 -0.67
C VAL A 54 -11.02 -9.68 0.54
N SER A 55 -12.00 -8.90 1.01
CA SER A 55 -11.85 -8.08 2.23
C SER A 55 -11.58 -8.94 3.46
N GLU A 56 -12.30 -10.04 3.63
CA GLU A 56 -12.07 -11.00 4.73
C GLU A 56 -10.67 -11.64 4.67
N ILE A 57 -10.18 -11.95 3.47
CA ILE A 57 -8.81 -12.43 3.29
C ILE A 57 -7.81 -11.35 3.71
N PHE A 58 -8.03 -10.10 3.33
CA PHE A 58 -7.16 -8.98 3.70
C PHE A 58 -7.15 -8.73 5.21
N ILE A 59 -8.30 -8.85 5.87
CA ILE A 59 -8.41 -8.70 7.34
C ILE A 59 -7.61 -9.78 8.05
N ARG A 60 -7.54 -10.99 7.49
CA ARG A 60 -6.71 -12.09 8.04
C ARG A 60 -5.22 -11.98 7.69
N PHE A 61 -4.86 -11.12 6.73
CA PHE A 61 -3.48 -10.88 6.32
C PHE A 61 -2.74 -9.91 7.26
N VAL A 62 -3.45 -8.90 7.78
CA VAL A 62 -2.91 -7.95 8.77
C VAL A 62 -2.88 -8.57 10.18
N PRO A 63 -2.08 -8.03 11.12
CA PRO A 63 -2.09 -8.48 12.51
C PRO A 63 -3.47 -8.38 13.15
N VAL A 64 -3.72 -9.24 14.13
CA VAL A 64 -5.01 -9.29 14.84
C VAL A 64 -5.12 -8.05 15.73
N TYR A 65 -6.18 -7.27 15.53
CA TYR A 65 -6.48 -6.12 16.38
C TYR A 65 -6.49 -6.50 17.89
N PRO A 66 -5.91 -5.68 18.79
CA PRO A 66 -5.45 -4.30 18.60
C PRO A 66 -4.02 -4.14 18.07
N GLU A 67 -3.34 -5.23 17.72
CA GLU A 67 -1.98 -5.16 17.16
C GLU A 67 -2.04 -4.56 15.75
N GLY A 68 -1.06 -3.71 15.44
CA GLY A 68 -0.90 -3.08 14.14
C GLY A 68 0.41 -3.50 13.48
N PRO A 69 0.48 -3.57 12.15
CA PRO A 69 1.74 -3.81 11.48
C PRO A 69 2.60 -2.53 11.53
N SER A 70 3.91 -2.70 11.35
CA SER A 70 4.77 -1.57 11.01
C SER A 70 4.42 -1.04 9.61
N LEU A 71 4.68 0.25 9.37
CA LEU A 71 4.32 0.95 8.13
C LEU A 71 4.71 0.18 6.85
N ASP A 72 5.98 -0.24 6.78
CA ASP A 72 6.56 -0.97 5.66
C ASP A 72 6.73 -2.48 5.98
N GLY A 73 6.00 -2.97 6.99
CA GLY A 73 6.03 -4.36 7.41
C GLY A 73 5.40 -5.31 6.39
N ILE A 74 5.80 -6.59 6.42
CA ILE A 74 5.30 -7.61 5.49
C ILE A 74 3.78 -7.79 5.55
N HIS A 75 3.16 -7.50 6.69
CA HIS A 75 1.72 -7.57 6.93
C HIS A 75 1.02 -6.20 6.83
N SER A 76 1.68 -5.19 6.25
CA SER A 76 1.08 -3.86 6.09
C SER A 76 0.00 -3.87 5.00
N PRO A 77 -1.19 -3.29 5.26
CA PRO A 77 -2.24 -3.14 4.25
C PRO A 77 -1.79 -2.30 3.06
N ASN A 78 -0.75 -1.46 3.20
CA ASN A 78 -0.13 -0.74 2.09
C ASN A 78 0.29 -1.72 0.98
N ASN A 79 0.85 -2.88 1.32
CA ASN A 79 1.30 -3.89 0.36
C ASN A 79 0.16 -4.37 -0.54
N LEU A 80 -1.05 -4.51 0.01
CA LEU A 80 -2.25 -4.92 -0.74
C LEU A 80 -2.63 -3.87 -1.81
N THR A 81 -2.35 -2.60 -1.56
CA THR A 81 -2.63 -1.50 -2.49
C THR A 81 -1.68 -1.45 -3.70
N HIS A 82 -0.57 -2.18 -3.66
CA HIS A 82 0.43 -2.20 -4.73
C HIS A 82 0.32 -3.41 -5.66
N ILE A 83 -0.56 -4.38 -5.38
CA ILE A 83 -0.69 -5.62 -6.16
C ILE A 83 -1.40 -5.38 -7.51
N CYS A 84 -2.64 -4.89 -7.47
CA CYS A 84 -3.39 -4.51 -8.68
C CYS A 84 -4.46 -3.47 -8.35
N ARG A 85 -5.08 -2.89 -9.39
CA ARG A 85 -6.13 -1.87 -9.22
C ARG A 85 -7.32 -2.37 -8.39
N LYS A 86 -7.84 -3.57 -8.68
CA LYS A 86 -8.98 -4.15 -7.93
C LYS A 86 -8.66 -4.29 -6.44
N TRP A 87 -7.47 -4.78 -6.10
CA TRP A 87 -7.06 -4.97 -4.70
C TRP A 87 -6.86 -3.64 -3.97
N ARG A 88 -6.30 -2.64 -4.65
CA ARG A 88 -6.21 -1.27 -4.12
C ARG A 88 -7.58 -0.71 -3.79
N ASP A 89 -8.53 -0.83 -4.71
CA ASP A 89 -9.89 -0.31 -4.51
C ASP A 89 -10.58 -1.00 -3.33
N ILE A 90 -10.44 -2.33 -3.21
CA ILE A 90 -10.97 -3.10 -2.07
C ILE A 90 -10.28 -2.69 -0.77
N ALA A 91 -8.95 -2.70 -0.72
CA ALA A 91 -8.21 -2.39 0.49
C ALA A 91 -8.51 -0.97 1.01
N LEU A 92 -8.60 0.02 0.13
CA LEU A 92 -8.97 1.39 0.50
C LEU A 92 -10.44 1.53 0.92
N ALA A 93 -11.32 0.64 0.45
CA ALA A 93 -12.74 0.63 0.80
C ALA A 93 -13.04 -0.07 2.14
N THR A 94 -12.11 -0.89 2.67
CA THR A 94 -12.25 -1.69 3.90
C THR A 94 -11.59 -1.00 5.09
N PRO A 95 -12.34 -0.26 5.93
CA PRO A 95 -11.75 0.58 6.99
C PRO A 95 -11.06 -0.21 8.10
N GLU A 96 -11.47 -1.46 8.34
CA GLU A 96 -10.91 -2.33 9.38
C GLU A 96 -9.42 -2.61 9.19
N LEU A 97 -8.93 -2.62 7.94
CA LEU A 97 -7.51 -2.84 7.62
C LEU A 97 -6.61 -1.73 8.15
N TRP A 98 -7.16 -0.52 8.29
CA TRP A 98 -6.42 0.70 8.60
C TRP A 98 -6.55 1.09 10.07
N ARG A 99 -7.20 0.26 10.90
CA ARG A 99 -7.61 0.64 12.26
C ARG A 99 -6.55 0.40 13.33
N ALA A 100 -5.39 -0.17 12.99
CA ALA A 100 -4.29 -0.41 13.92
C ALA A 100 -2.94 -0.21 13.24
N ILE A 101 -2.02 0.55 13.83
CA ILE A 101 -0.71 0.83 13.23
C ILE A 101 0.39 0.85 14.30
N GLN A 102 1.58 0.37 13.93
CA GLN A 102 2.79 0.48 14.75
C GLN A 102 3.75 1.49 14.13
N LEU A 103 4.21 2.45 14.95
CA LEU A 103 5.15 3.50 14.59
C LEU A 103 6.43 3.34 15.41
N SER A 104 7.57 3.59 14.78
CA SER A 104 8.89 3.51 15.41
C SER A 104 9.51 4.89 15.50
N ILE A 105 9.49 5.50 16.67
CA ILE A 105 9.93 6.88 16.88
C ILE A 105 11.31 6.86 17.55
N GLY A 106 12.33 7.33 16.84
CA GLY A 106 13.72 7.27 17.29
C GLY A 106 14.72 7.48 16.16
N ASP A 107 15.94 7.87 16.49
CA ASP A 107 17.01 8.12 15.50
C ASP A 107 17.50 6.85 14.80
N ASP A 108 17.22 5.68 15.38
CA ASP A 108 17.53 4.36 14.80
C ASP A 108 16.42 3.85 13.86
N GLY A 109 15.35 4.62 13.65
CA GLY A 109 14.25 4.24 12.79
C GLY A 109 14.60 4.38 11.31
N ASP A 110 14.34 3.35 10.52
CA ASP A 110 14.52 3.38 9.05
C ASP A 110 13.61 4.40 8.34
N ILE A 111 12.57 4.90 9.01
CA ILE A 111 11.52 5.76 8.43
C ILE A 111 11.51 7.13 9.13
N PRO A 112 11.74 8.23 8.39
CA PRO A 112 11.68 9.59 8.94
C PRO A 112 10.33 9.89 9.60
N LEU A 113 10.36 10.66 10.70
CA LEU A 113 9.17 10.93 11.50
C LEU A 113 8.07 11.64 10.70
N GLU A 114 8.43 12.57 9.82
CA GLU A 114 7.48 13.31 8.99
C GLU A 114 6.67 12.35 8.10
N ARG A 115 7.31 11.31 7.56
CA ARG A 115 6.64 10.26 6.80
C ARG A 115 5.70 9.45 7.69
N GLN A 116 6.11 9.13 8.91
CA GLN A 116 5.25 8.40 9.85
C GLN A 116 3.99 9.17 10.23
N VAL A 117 4.11 10.48 10.45
CA VAL A 117 2.97 11.36 10.73
C VAL A 117 2.03 11.43 9.51
N HIS A 118 2.58 11.61 8.31
CA HIS A 118 1.79 11.64 7.08
C HIS A 118 1.03 10.31 6.85
N GLU A 119 1.69 9.17 7.06
CA GLU A 119 1.03 7.88 6.94
C GLU A 119 -0.02 7.66 8.03
N LEU A 120 0.26 8.06 9.27
CA LEU A 120 -0.73 8.02 10.35
C LEU A 120 -2.01 8.77 9.97
N ASP A 121 -1.90 9.97 9.40
CA ASP A 121 -3.06 10.73 8.91
C ASP A 121 -3.81 10.00 7.79
N ALA A 122 -3.08 9.40 6.85
CA ALA A 122 -3.69 8.60 5.78
C ALA A 122 -4.45 7.39 6.35
N TRP A 123 -3.89 6.69 7.34
CA TRP A 123 -4.53 5.55 8.01
C TRP A 123 -5.73 5.97 8.85
N LEU A 124 -5.65 7.08 9.58
CA LEU A 124 -6.78 7.66 10.31
C LEU A 124 -7.95 8.03 9.39
N ASN A 125 -7.64 8.58 8.21
CA ASN A 125 -8.64 8.87 7.18
C ASN A 125 -9.29 7.58 6.63
N ARG A 126 -8.48 6.57 6.29
CA ARG A 126 -8.96 5.32 5.70
C ARG A 126 -9.77 4.47 6.68
N SER A 127 -9.46 4.50 7.97
CA SER A 127 -10.21 3.80 9.02
C SER A 127 -11.60 4.40 9.32
N ARG A 128 -11.93 5.57 8.75
CA ARG A 128 -13.25 6.24 8.81
C ARG A 128 -13.82 6.46 10.21
N SER A 129 -14.62 5.52 10.72
CA SER A 129 -15.30 5.59 12.02
C SER A 129 -14.89 4.45 12.94
N CYS A 130 -14.02 3.55 12.50
CA CYS A 130 -13.55 2.45 13.33
C CYS A 130 -12.80 2.97 14.57
N PRO A 131 -12.90 2.27 15.71
CA PRO A 131 -11.97 2.47 16.81
C PRO A 131 -10.53 2.24 16.35
N PHE A 132 -9.61 3.07 16.82
CA PHE A 132 -8.24 3.11 16.32
C PHE A 132 -7.24 2.66 17.39
N SER A 133 -6.26 1.85 17.01
CA SER A 133 -5.17 1.38 17.85
C SER A 133 -3.83 1.90 17.35
N ILE A 134 -2.99 2.41 18.25
CA ILE A 134 -1.63 2.84 17.92
C ILE A 134 -0.66 2.20 18.89
N GLU A 135 0.41 1.63 18.34
CA GLU A 135 1.58 1.21 19.08
C GLU A 135 2.77 2.10 18.71
N LEU A 136 3.39 2.72 19.72
CA LEU A 136 4.58 3.54 19.57
C LEU A 136 5.78 2.78 20.14
N LEU A 137 6.79 2.51 19.31
CA LEU A 137 8.08 1.95 19.72
C LEU A 137 9.10 3.08 19.81
N LEU A 138 9.56 3.42 21.03
CA LEU A 138 10.43 4.58 21.27
C LEU A 138 11.91 4.15 21.47
N SER A 139 12.85 4.78 20.75
CA SER A 139 14.32 4.49 20.83
C SER A 139 15.11 5.44 21.75
N PHE A 140 16.38 5.08 22.01
CA PHE A 140 17.24 5.65 23.08
C PHE A 140 17.78 7.06 22.80
N TYR A 141 18.01 7.42 21.53
CA TYR A 141 18.59 8.71 21.15
C TYR A 141 17.57 9.83 20.99
N PHE A 142 16.30 9.51 21.27
CA PHE A 142 15.19 10.44 21.20
C PHE A 142 15.43 11.63 22.15
N THR A 143 16.02 12.71 21.61
CA THR A 143 16.32 13.95 22.32
C THR A 143 15.05 14.76 22.47
N GLU A 144 14.91 15.44 23.62
CA GLU A 144 13.70 16.13 24.05
C GLU A 144 13.06 16.95 22.93
N GLY A 145 11.93 16.45 22.44
CA GLY A 145 10.96 17.19 21.65
C GLY A 145 9.60 16.89 22.25
N ASN A 146 8.83 17.92 22.57
CA ASN A 146 7.43 17.73 22.90
C ASN A 146 6.70 17.26 21.64
N PHE A 147 6.41 15.96 21.56
CA PHE A 147 5.44 15.46 20.58
C PHE A 147 4.06 15.79 21.10
N VAL A 148 3.62 17.00 20.79
CA VAL A 148 2.20 17.21 20.62
C VAL A 148 1.87 16.53 19.31
N PHE A 149 1.61 15.21 19.38
CA PHE A 149 0.72 14.63 18.40
C PHE A 149 -0.55 15.46 18.52
N SER A 150 -0.80 16.33 17.55
CA SER A 150 -2.09 16.98 17.42
C SER A 150 -3.07 15.86 17.08
N LEU A 151 -3.52 15.16 18.12
CA LEU A 151 -4.55 14.15 18.04
C LEU A 151 -5.89 14.84 17.96
N ALA A 152 -6.04 15.75 17.00
CA ALA A 152 -7.32 16.33 16.64
C ALA A 152 -8.38 15.23 16.32
N ARG A 153 -7.95 13.96 16.22
CA ARG A 153 -8.78 12.76 16.06
C ARG A 153 -8.62 11.71 17.18
N ALA A 154 -8.03 12.07 18.33
CA ALA A 154 -7.93 11.23 19.55
C ALA A 154 -9.29 10.71 20.04
N ALA A 155 -10.38 11.38 19.67
CA ALA A 155 -11.75 10.94 19.94
C ALA A 155 -12.02 9.47 19.55
N ARG A 156 -11.31 8.94 18.55
CA ARG A 156 -11.49 7.57 18.03
C ARG A 156 -10.51 6.54 18.61
N TRP A 157 -9.59 6.96 19.47
CA TRP A 157 -8.52 6.09 19.96
C TRP A 157 -9.06 5.15 21.03
N GLU A 158 -8.95 3.84 20.80
CA GLU A 158 -9.40 2.80 21.74
C GLU A 158 -8.22 2.15 22.46
N HIS A 159 -7.11 1.94 21.76
CA HIS A 159 -5.89 1.38 22.33
C HIS A 159 -4.70 2.27 22.00
N LEU A 160 -3.92 2.59 23.03
CA LEU A 160 -2.66 3.29 22.89
C LEU A 160 -1.60 2.54 23.69
N LYS A 161 -0.64 1.98 22.98
CA LYS A 161 0.50 1.30 23.60
C LYS A 161 1.75 2.09 23.30
N ALA A 162 2.50 2.44 24.35
CA ALA A 162 3.84 2.97 24.20
C ALA A 162 4.82 1.97 24.80
N SER A 163 5.73 1.51 23.96
CA SER A 163 6.76 0.56 24.34
C SER A 163 8.09 1.29 24.41
N PHE A 164 8.76 1.14 25.55
CA PHE A 164 10.02 1.81 25.81
C PHE A 164 11.15 0.81 25.87
N ARG A 165 12.27 1.19 25.29
CA ARG A 165 13.55 0.55 25.62
C ARG A 165 14.17 1.11 26.92
N THR A 166 13.62 2.18 27.53
CA THR A 166 14.09 2.76 28.84
C THR A 166 13.02 3.51 29.63
N SER A 167 13.30 3.78 30.92
CA SER A 167 12.45 4.45 31.93
C SER A 167 12.12 5.94 31.72
N ARG A 168 11.72 6.38 30.52
CA ARG A 168 11.27 7.77 30.30
C ARG A 168 9.75 7.90 30.31
N SER A 169 9.27 9.00 30.89
CA SER A 169 7.87 9.42 30.84
C SER A 169 7.59 10.21 29.56
N PHE A 170 6.38 10.10 29.04
CA PHE A 170 5.87 10.91 27.93
C PHE A 170 4.47 11.42 28.30
N ILE A 171 4.08 12.55 27.73
CA ILE A 171 2.78 13.18 27.96
C ILE A 171 1.98 13.03 26.68
N ILE A 172 0.80 12.42 26.76
CA ILE A 172 -0.18 12.40 25.68
C ILE A 172 -1.28 13.38 26.06
N GLU A 173 -1.46 14.43 25.27
CA GLU A 173 -2.49 15.45 25.51
C GLU A 173 -3.67 15.28 24.56
N GLY A 174 -4.89 15.38 25.09
CA GLY A 174 -6.13 15.42 24.31
C GLY A 174 -7.29 14.61 24.90
N PRO A 175 -8.55 14.92 24.52
CA PRO A 175 -9.69 14.12 24.93
C PRO A 175 -9.67 12.77 24.21
N MET A 176 -9.43 11.70 24.97
CA MET A 176 -9.45 10.31 24.50
C MET A 176 -10.64 9.54 25.13
N PRO A 177 -11.89 9.91 24.78
CA PRO A 177 -13.10 9.37 25.41
C PRO A 177 -13.32 7.87 25.18
N LEU A 178 -12.70 7.29 24.15
CA LEU A 178 -12.81 5.87 23.81
C LEU A 178 -11.63 5.03 24.32
N LEU A 179 -10.64 5.63 24.98
CA LEU A 179 -9.43 4.93 25.39
C LEU A 179 -9.76 3.88 26.45
N ARG A 180 -9.64 2.61 26.08
CA ARG A 180 -9.86 1.48 26.97
C ARG A 180 -8.58 0.95 27.56
N HIS A 181 -7.47 1.08 26.82
CA HIS A 181 -6.20 0.52 27.24
C HIS A 181 -5.04 1.48 26.95
N LEU A 182 -4.39 1.91 28.03
CA LEU A 182 -3.11 2.60 28.01
C LEU A 182 -2.08 1.65 28.61
N ALA A 183 -1.14 1.16 27.81
CA ALA A 183 -0.04 0.34 28.31
C ALA A 183 1.31 1.01 28.08
N ASN A 184 2.13 0.95 29.13
CA ASN A 184 3.53 1.28 29.09
C ASN A 184 4.31 -0.02 29.32
N THR A 185 4.93 -0.56 28.27
CA THR A 185 5.67 -1.83 28.35
C THR A 185 7.17 -1.60 28.17
N PHE A 186 7.95 -2.07 29.15
CA PHE A 186 9.40 -2.09 29.11
C PHE A 186 9.89 -3.37 28.43
N TYR A 187 10.67 -3.24 27.36
CA TYR A 187 11.40 -4.38 26.79
C TYR A 187 12.79 -4.44 27.41
N TRP A 188 13.03 -5.43 28.28
CA TRP A 188 14.36 -5.81 28.72
C TRP A 188 14.93 -6.79 27.68
N SER A 189 16.03 -6.42 27.03
CA SER A 189 16.83 -7.32 26.19
C SER A 189 17.89 -8.04 27.02
#